data_AF-A0A0E3NWN7-F1
#
_entry.id   AF-A0A0E3NWN7-F1
#
_cell.length_a   1.000
_cell.length_b   1.000
_cell.length_c   1.000
_cell.angle_alpha   90.00
_cell.angle_beta   90.00
_cell.angle_gamma   90.00
#
_symmetry.space_group_name_H-M   'P 1'
#
loop_
_entity.id
_entity.type
_entity.pdbx_description
1 polymer ?
#
loop_
_entity_poly.entity_id
_entity_poly.type
_entity_poly.pdbx_seq_one_letter_code
_entity_poly.pdbx_strand_id
1 'polypeptide(L)'
;MDLLVIALILAGLYMAWNIGANDLANAMGTSVGTGALSIRQVIIIAAIFEFLGAVFFGKRVTSTIAKGIVPIDMISEVHPNIVVLGMLAAILAAGFWITLATFYNLPVSTSHSIVGSVLGFGLIAAFNGTIAFSDIHWLVLVKIVASWFISPILGAILAYLTFSLVRSLFLHRAADLPLVEKKFISLQVVTACYIAFAHGSNDVANAVGPLTAGLKVLGMAGNEVPIWVLILGGIGMVVGLATWGYKVIETIGSKITELTPTRGFSAQFATATVVLLHSYSSLPISTTHTLVGSVIGVGLAGGIAAVDLGVIWKIISSWIATVPIAALTSALIYVGLEVIWL
;
A
#
# COMPACT_ATOMS: atom_id res chain seq x y z
N MET A 1 19.41 23.86 -3.98
CA MET A 1 19.75 22.42 -3.94
C MET A 1 19.43 21.85 -2.56
N ASP A 2 20.07 22.32 -1.49
CA ASP A 2 19.90 21.74 -0.14
C ASP A 2 18.46 21.79 0.40
N LEU A 3 17.73 22.89 0.16
CA LEU A 3 16.34 23.02 0.62
C LEU A 3 15.37 22.04 -0.09
N LEU A 4 15.59 21.78 -1.39
CA LEU A 4 14.77 20.81 -2.15
C LEU A 4 15.04 19.37 -1.71
N VAL A 5 16.31 19.04 -1.43
CA VAL A 5 16.68 17.74 -0.85
C VAL A 5 15.96 17.52 0.48
N ILE A 6 16.02 18.51 1.37
CA ILE A 6 15.36 18.43 2.68
C ILE A 6 13.85 18.29 2.52
N ALA A 7 13.23 19.10 1.65
CA ALA A 7 11.79 19.02 1.39
C ALA A 7 11.38 17.64 0.86
N LEU A 8 12.15 17.07 -0.07
CA LEU A 8 11.86 15.76 -0.64
C LEU A 8 12.00 14.63 0.40
N ILE A 9 13.04 14.66 1.22
CA ILE A 9 13.24 13.69 2.31
C ILE A 9 12.10 13.77 3.33
N LEU A 10 11.72 14.99 3.75
CA LEU A 10 10.61 15.20 4.68
C LEU A 10 9.27 14.77 4.09
N ALA A 11 9.01 15.04 2.80
CA ALA A 11 7.83 14.57 2.11
C ALA A 11 7.80 13.03 2.04
N GLY A 12 8.93 12.40 1.74
CA GLY A 12 9.06 10.94 1.73
C GLY A 12 8.78 10.31 3.11
N LEU A 13 9.31 10.91 4.18
CA LEU A 13 8.99 10.52 5.56
C LEU A 13 7.49 10.69 5.86
N TYR A 14 6.90 11.80 5.44
CA TYR A 14 5.47 12.06 5.63
C TYR A 14 4.59 11.03 4.89
N MET A 15 4.96 10.67 3.67
CA MET A 15 4.27 9.62 2.92
C MET A 15 4.45 8.24 3.57
N ALA A 16 5.66 7.88 3.98
CA ALA A 16 5.95 6.64 4.70
C ALA A 16 5.11 6.54 5.99
N TRP A 17 5.03 7.62 6.75
CA TRP A 17 4.20 7.73 7.93
C TRP A 17 2.71 7.52 7.63
N ASN A 18 2.21 8.12 6.56
CA ASN A 18 0.82 7.92 6.10
C ASN A 18 0.52 6.47 5.70
N ILE A 19 1.47 5.81 5.03
CA ILE A 19 1.35 4.39 4.66
C ILE A 19 1.18 3.52 5.90
N GLY A 20 2.02 3.70 6.91
CA GLY A 20 1.90 2.95 8.16
C GLY A 20 0.61 3.26 8.94
N ALA A 21 0.18 4.52 8.94
CA ALA A 21 -1.04 4.95 9.61
C ALA A 21 -2.34 4.41 8.98
N ASN A 22 -2.38 4.21 7.65
CA ASN A 22 -3.57 3.74 6.94
C ASN A 22 -3.47 2.26 6.53
N ASP A 23 -2.52 1.92 5.66
CA ASP A 23 -2.52 0.64 4.93
C ASP A 23 -2.08 -0.54 5.81
N LEU A 24 -1.10 -0.35 6.70
CA LEU A 24 -0.72 -1.42 7.63
C LEU A 24 -1.80 -1.66 8.69
N ALA A 25 -2.42 -0.58 9.16
CA ALA A 25 -3.57 -0.64 10.05
C ALA A 25 -4.71 -1.46 9.43
N ASN A 26 -4.98 -1.22 8.15
CA ASN A 26 -5.93 -1.96 7.34
C ASN A 26 -5.56 -3.45 7.24
N ALA A 27 -4.30 -3.77 6.93
CA ALA A 27 -3.80 -5.13 6.80
C ALA A 27 -3.88 -5.95 8.11
N MET A 28 -3.58 -5.31 9.23
CA MET A 28 -3.55 -5.94 10.57
C MET A 28 -4.89 -5.88 11.31
N GLY A 29 -5.88 -5.15 10.77
CA GLY A 29 -7.22 -5.04 11.34
C GLY A 29 -7.93 -6.39 11.51
N THR A 30 -7.59 -7.39 10.69
CA THR A 30 -8.11 -8.76 10.85
C THR A 30 -7.57 -9.48 12.09
N SER A 31 -6.34 -9.22 12.53
CA SER A 31 -5.80 -9.80 13.77
C SER A 31 -6.40 -9.20 15.03
N VAL A 32 -6.72 -7.90 14.99
CA VAL A 32 -7.40 -7.22 16.10
C VAL A 32 -8.87 -7.57 16.11
N GLY A 33 -9.51 -7.60 14.93
CA GLY A 33 -10.92 -7.91 14.76
C GLY A 33 -11.31 -9.33 15.20
N THR A 34 -10.41 -10.31 15.10
CA THR A 34 -10.64 -11.67 15.65
C THR A 34 -10.39 -11.76 17.15
N GLY A 35 -9.83 -10.71 17.78
CA GLY A 35 -9.34 -10.74 19.15
C GLY A 35 -8.04 -11.53 19.35
N ALA A 36 -7.36 -11.93 18.27
CA ALA A 36 -6.12 -12.71 18.34
C ALA A 36 -4.93 -11.88 18.81
N LEU A 37 -4.88 -10.60 18.45
CA LEU A 37 -3.82 -9.66 18.84
C LEU A 37 -4.40 -8.35 19.38
N SER A 38 -3.75 -7.81 20.40
CA SER A 38 -3.95 -6.42 20.82
C SER A 38 -3.24 -5.44 19.89
N ILE A 39 -3.71 -4.19 19.86
CA ILE A 39 -3.07 -3.10 19.10
C ILE A 39 -1.58 -2.95 19.45
N ARG A 40 -1.22 -3.11 20.73
CA ARG A 40 0.19 -3.05 21.18
C ARG A 40 1.04 -4.16 20.54
N GLN A 41 0.52 -5.38 20.46
CA GLN A 41 1.22 -6.49 19.82
C GLN A 41 1.35 -6.29 18.32
N VAL A 42 0.32 -5.74 17.66
CA VAL A 42 0.37 -5.38 16.24
C VAL A 42 1.49 -4.39 15.97
N ILE A 43 1.62 -3.34 16.79
CA ILE A 43 2.70 -2.34 16.65
C ILE A 43 4.08 -2.98 16.80
N ILE A 44 4.27 -3.88 17.77
CA ILE A 44 5.57 -4.57 17.97
C ILE A 44 5.89 -5.48 16.77
N ILE A 45 4.92 -6.25 16.30
CA ILE A 45 5.10 -7.13 15.13
C ILE A 45 5.43 -6.31 13.89
N ALA A 46 4.69 -5.25 13.63
CA ALA A 46 4.93 -4.34 12.52
C ALA A 46 6.33 -3.71 12.60
N ALA A 47 6.73 -3.20 13.76
CA ALA A 47 8.05 -2.59 13.97
C ALA A 47 9.21 -3.48 13.52
N ILE A 48 9.06 -4.81 13.66
CA ILE A 48 10.04 -5.79 13.22
C ILE A 48 9.78 -6.17 11.76
N PHE A 49 8.64 -6.79 11.47
CA PHE A 49 8.43 -7.48 10.20
C PHE A 49 8.17 -6.52 9.05
N GLU A 50 7.46 -5.41 9.27
CA GLU A 50 7.29 -4.39 8.24
C GLU A 50 8.61 -3.74 7.87
N PHE A 51 9.41 -3.37 8.88
CA PHE A 51 10.75 -2.83 8.67
C PHE A 51 11.65 -3.81 7.90
N LEU A 52 11.65 -5.09 8.29
CA LEU A 52 12.40 -6.14 7.58
C LEU A 52 11.92 -6.29 6.13
N GLY A 53 10.61 -6.32 5.89
CA GLY A 53 10.05 -6.41 4.53
C GLY A 53 10.47 -5.22 3.67
N ALA A 54 10.37 -4.01 4.22
CA ALA A 54 10.75 -2.77 3.56
C ALA A 54 12.24 -2.75 3.18
N VAL A 55 13.12 -3.06 4.12
CA VAL A 55 14.58 -2.98 3.91
C VAL A 55 15.10 -4.11 3.02
N PHE A 56 14.66 -5.34 3.25
CA PHE A 56 15.26 -6.51 2.58
C PHE A 56 14.57 -6.88 1.26
N PHE A 57 13.30 -6.52 1.06
CA PHE A 57 12.53 -6.95 -0.11
C PHE A 57 11.89 -5.79 -0.89
N GLY A 58 11.82 -4.59 -0.32
CA GLY A 58 11.22 -3.39 -0.93
C GLY A 58 11.93 -2.84 -2.17
N LYS A 59 13.22 -3.15 -2.38
CA LYS A 59 14.03 -2.61 -3.49
C LYS A 59 13.42 -2.88 -4.87
N ARG A 60 12.81 -4.05 -5.07
CA ARG A 60 12.28 -4.52 -6.36
C ARG A 60 11.14 -3.63 -6.84
N VAL A 61 10.10 -3.50 -6.01
CA VAL A 61 8.93 -2.67 -6.31
C VAL A 61 9.31 -1.18 -6.39
N THR A 62 10.20 -0.73 -5.50
CA THR A 62 10.72 0.64 -5.51
C THR A 62 11.37 0.99 -6.85
N SER A 63 12.15 0.07 -7.42
CA SER A 63 12.81 0.29 -8.71
C SER A 63 11.80 0.43 -9.86
N THR A 64 10.65 -0.23 -9.79
CA THR A 64 9.56 -0.07 -10.75
C THR A 64 8.90 1.30 -10.61
N ILE A 65 8.53 1.73 -9.40
CA ILE A 65 7.88 3.03 -9.19
C ILE A 65 8.83 4.18 -9.56
N ALA A 66 10.10 4.10 -9.17
CA ALA A 66 11.10 5.13 -9.46
C ALA A 66 11.37 5.33 -10.96
N LYS A 67 11.09 4.33 -11.81
CA LYS A 67 11.35 4.36 -13.26
C LYS A 67 10.06 4.48 -14.11
N GLY A 68 8.89 4.32 -13.49
CA GLY A 68 7.82 3.53 -14.14
C GLY A 68 6.67 4.25 -14.82
N ILE A 69 6.42 5.54 -14.59
CA ILE A 69 5.17 6.17 -15.11
C ILE A 69 5.46 7.39 -15.98
N VAL A 70 6.37 8.25 -15.51
CA VAL A 70 6.80 9.46 -16.22
C VAL A 70 8.26 9.27 -16.66
N PRO A 71 8.66 9.73 -17.87
CA PRO A 71 10.01 9.55 -18.40
C PRO A 71 11.00 10.49 -17.69
N ILE A 72 11.35 10.14 -16.44
CA ILE A 72 12.21 10.93 -15.56
C ILE A 72 13.57 11.22 -16.19
N ASP A 73 14.20 10.22 -16.82
CA ASP A 73 15.54 10.36 -17.40
C ASP A 73 15.53 11.44 -18.51
N MET A 74 14.54 11.39 -19.42
CA MET A 74 14.37 12.38 -20.50
C MET A 74 14.14 13.80 -19.96
N ILE A 75 13.25 13.96 -18.97
CA ILE A 75 12.98 15.29 -18.40
C ILE A 75 14.21 15.82 -17.66
N SER A 76 14.94 14.94 -16.97
CA SER A 76 16.08 15.34 -16.14
C SER A 76 17.28 15.85 -16.94
N GLU A 77 17.44 15.43 -18.20
CA GLU A 77 18.49 15.93 -19.10
C GLU A 77 18.27 17.40 -19.50
N VAL A 78 17.01 17.82 -19.59
CA VAL A 78 16.64 19.17 -20.07
C VAL A 78 16.28 20.09 -18.91
N HIS A 79 15.49 19.60 -17.96
CA HIS A 79 14.93 20.36 -16.83
C HIS A 79 14.93 19.53 -15.54
N PRO A 80 16.09 19.34 -14.87
CA PRO A 80 16.20 18.52 -13.67
C PRO A 80 15.30 18.99 -12.51
N ASN A 81 15.12 20.30 -12.37
CA ASN A 81 14.26 20.87 -11.31
C ASN A 81 12.78 20.44 -11.48
N ILE A 82 12.28 20.28 -12.71
CA ILE A 82 10.90 19.87 -12.96
C ILE A 82 10.64 18.47 -12.39
N VAL A 83 11.57 17.53 -12.57
CA VAL A 83 11.40 16.18 -12.00
C VAL A 83 11.35 16.23 -10.48
N VAL A 84 12.24 16.98 -9.86
CA VAL A 84 12.32 17.08 -8.39
C VAL A 84 11.03 17.67 -7.83
N LEU A 85 10.52 18.76 -8.43
CA LEU A 85 9.25 19.38 -8.04
C LEU A 85 8.05 18.46 -8.31
N GLY A 86 8.07 17.73 -9.43
CA GLY A 86 7.04 16.76 -9.80
C GLY A 86 6.95 15.60 -8.82
N MET A 87 8.08 15.02 -8.43
CA MET A 87 8.12 13.95 -7.42
C MET A 87 7.73 14.48 -6.04
N LEU A 88 8.20 15.68 -5.66
CA LEU A 88 7.79 16.33 -4.41
C LEU A 88 6.26 16.55 -4.37
N ALA A 89 5.69 17.10 -5.45
CA ALA A 89 4.25 17.30 -5.58
C ALA A 89 3.48 15.98 -5.48
N ALA A 90 3.96 14.93 -6.14
CA ALA A 90 3.30 13.63 -6.12
C ALA A 90 3.28 13.01 -4.71
N ILE A 91 4.39 13.07 -3.99
CA ILE A 91 4.50 12.57 -2.62
C ILE A 91 3.60 13.38 -1.68
N LEU A 92 3.60 14.71 -1.77
CA LEU A 92 2.77 15.59 -0.94
C LEU A 92 1.28 15.39 -1.22
N ALA A 93 0.88 15.26 -2.49
CA ALA A 93 -0.51 15.03 -2.89
C ALA A 93 -1.03 13.68 -2.37
N ALA A 94 -0.27 12.61 -2.59
CA ALA A 94 -0.62 11.28 -2.09
C ALA A 94 -0.71 11.28 -0.56
N GLY A 95 0.30 11.82 0.12
CA GLY A 95 0.33 11.91 1.58
C GLY A 95 -0.84 12.72 2.14
N PHE A 96 -1.17 13.87 1.53
CA PHE A 96 -2.32 14.68 1.91
C PHE A 96 -3.65 13.93 1.78
N TRP A 97 -3.87 13.24 0.65
CA TRP A 97 -5.07 12.44 0.46
C TRP A 97 -5.18 11.31 1.49
N ILE A 98 -4.08 10.60 1.77
CA ILE A 98 -4.06 9.52 2.76
C ILE A 98 -4.26 10.06 4.17
N THR A 99 -3.71 11.23 4.51
CA THR A 99 -3.96 11.89 5.79
C THR A 99 -5.44 12.20 5.96
N LEU A 100 -6.08 12.74 4.91
CA LEU A 100 -7.52 13.04 4.93
C LEU A 100 -8.35 11.76 5.10
N ALA A 101 -8.01 10.70 4.35
CA ALA A 101 -8.67 9.41 4.46
C ALA A 101 -8.51 8.81 5.87
N THR A 102 -7.30 8.84 6.42
CA THR A 102 -7.00 8.36 7.79
C THR A 102 -7.76 9.16 8.84
N PHE A 103 -7.89 10.48 8.66
CA PHE A 103 -8.68 11.33 9.55
C PHE A 103 -10.16 10.94 9.59
N TYR A 104 -10.73 10.56 8.45
CA TYR A 104 -12.10 10.06 8.34
C TYR A 104 -12.24 8.54 8.56
N ASN A 105 -11.16 7.86 8.99
CA ASN A 105 -11.10 6.42 9.20
C ASN A 105 -11.51 5.62 7.93
N LEU A 106 -11.15 6.14 6.76
CA LEU A 106 -11.43 5.52 5.48
C LEU A 106 -10.24 4.66 5.06
N PRO A 107 -10.48 3.38 4.71
CA PRO A 107 -9.47 2.53 4.13
C PRO A 107 -9.27 2.91 2.66
N VAL A 108 -8.12 3.50 2.36
CA VAL A 108 -7.72 3.84 0.98
C VAL A 108 -6.54 2.98 0.56
N SER A 109 -6.06 3.19 -0.66
CA SER A 109 -4.85 2.54 -1.14
C SER A 109 -3.77 3.58 -1.38
N THR A 110 -2.65 3.42 -0.69
CA THR A 110 -1.48 4.28 -0.88
C THR A 110 -0.89 4.11 -2.28
N SER A 111 -0.89 2.89 -2.83
CA SER A 111 -0.42 2.59 -4.19
C SER A 111 -1.24 3.33 -5.25
N HIS A 112 -2.57 3.36 -5.13
CA HIS A 112 -3.42 4.15 -6.05
C HIS A 112 -3.15 5.65 -5.91
N SER A 113 -2.97 6.11 -4.67
CA SER A 113 -2.73 7.52 -4.35
C SER A 113 -1.44 8.01 -5.00
N ILE A 114 -0.33 7.26 -4.86
CA ILE A 114 0.95 7.69 -5.42
C ILE A 114 1.00 7.52 -6.94
N VAL A 115 0.48 6.43 -7.49
CA VAL A 115 0.45 6.20 -8.94
C VAL A 115 -0.41 7.26 -9.62
N GLY A 116 -1.57 7.58 -9.04
CA GLY A 116 -2.41 8.68 -9.50
C GLY A 116 -1.69 10.02 -9.42
N SER A 117 -1.00 10.30 -8.32
CA SER A 117 -0.26 11.56 -8.14
C SER A 117 0.90 11.71 -9.14
N VAL A 118 1.67 10.64 -9.39
CA VAL A 118 2.75 10.65 -10.40
C VAL A 118 2.19 10.79 -11.82
N LEU A 119 1.07 10.13 -12.13
CA LEU A 119 0.37 10.33 -13.39
C LEU A 119 -0.12 11.79 -13.54
N GLY A 120 -0.66 12.39 -12.47
CA GLY A 120 -1.08 13.79 -12.46
C GLY A 120 0.05 14.75 -12.83
N PHE A 121 1.24 14.53 -12.26
CA PHE A 121 2.46 15.25 -12.67
C PHE A 121 2.80 15.02 -14.15
N GLY A 122 2.78 13.77 -14.62
CA GLY A 122 3.03 13.47 -16.04
C GLY A 122 2.04 14.16 -16.99
N LEU A 123 0.76 14.22 -16.62
CA LEU A 123 -0.28 14.85 -17.42
C LEU A 123 -0.12 16.38 -17.48
N ILE A 124 0.22 17.04 -16.37
CA ILE A 124 0.45 18.49 -16.38
C ILE A 124 1.74 18.85 -17.13
N ALA A 125 2.80 18.04 -17.00
CA ALA A 125 4.02 18.18 -17.77
C ALA A 125 3.76 18.02 -19.29
N ALA A 126 2.87 17.10 -19.67
CA ALA A 126 2.45 16.93 -21.05
C ALA A 126 1.61 18.10 -21.56
N PHE A 127 0.68 18.61 -20.74
CA PHE A 127 -0.15 19.76 -21.06
C PHE A 127 0.67 21.04 -21.27
N ASN A 128 1.70 21.25 -20.44
CA ASN A 128 2.62 22.39 -20.54
C ASN A 128 3.67 22.22 -21.65
N GLY A 129 3.66 21.10 -22.38
CA GLY A 129 4.59 20.83 -23.48
C GLY A 129 6.01 20.44 -23.06
N THR A 130 6.24 20.12 -21.78
CA THR A 130 7.54 19.62 -21.29
C THR A 130 7.84 18.21 -21.83
N ILE A 131 6.81 17.40 -21.99
CA ILE A 131 6.86 16.07 -22.63
C ILE A 131 5.68 15.92 -23.59
N ALA A 132 5.73 14.98 -24.52
CA ALA A 132 4.55 14.58 -25.27
C ALA A 132 3.68 13.62 -24.44
N PHE A 133 2.37 13.61 -24.69
CA PHE A 133 1.45 12.65 -24.07
C PHE A 133 1.84 11.18 -24.36
N SER A 134 2.47 10.93 -25.52
CA SER A 134 3.01 9.63 -25.91
C SER A 134 4.21 9.18 -25.08
N ASP A 135 4.91 10.11 -24.42
CA ASP A 135 6.14 9.81 -23.68
C ASP A 135 5.83 9.23 -22.28
N ILE A 136 4.60 9.39 -21.80
CA ILE A 136 4.12 8.70 -20.60
C ILE A 136 4.14 7.19 -20.86
N HIS A 137 4.66 6.42 -19.89
CA HIS A 137 4.81 4.97 -20.02
C HIS A 137 3.47 4.22 -19.83
N TRP A 138 2.54 4.40 -20.77
CA TRP A 138 1.18 3.84 -20.72
C TRP A 138 1.14 2.33 -20.51
N LEU A 139 2.07 1.58 -21.11
CA LEU A 139 2.14 0.13 -20.92
C LEU A 139 2.44 -0.27 -19.47
N VAL A 140 3.29 0.50 -18.79
CA VAL A 140 3.58 0.27 -17.37
C VAL A 140 2.36 0.62 -16.53
N LEU A 141 1.70 1.74 -16.81
CA LEU A 141 0.46 2.13 -16.14
C LEU A 141 -0.62 1.05 -16.30
N VAL A 142 -0.83 0.51 -17.51
CA VAL A 142 -1.80 -0.58 -17.75
C VAL A 142 -1.44 -1.84 -16.95
N LYS A 143 -0.16 -2.21 -16.86
CA LYS A 143 0.29 -3.35 -16.04
C LYS A 143 -0.01 -3.13 -14.55
N ILE A 144 0.24 -1.92 -14.05
CA ILE A 144 -0.07 -1.54 -12.67
C ILE A 144 -1.57 -1.62 -12.43
N VAL A 145 -2.38 -0.98 -13.27
CA VAL A 145 -3.84 -0.98 -13.15
C VAL A 145 -4.40 -2.41 -13.23
N ALA A 146 -3.91 -3.25 -14.15
CA ALA A 146 -4.32 -4.65 -14.23
C ALA A 146 -4.03 -5.41 -12.93
N SER A 147 -2.87 -5.17 -12.31
CA SER A 147 -2.51 -5.80 -11.04
C SER A 147 -3.46 -5.42 -9.88
N TRP A 148 -4.08 -4.24 -9.92
CA TRP A 148 -5.05 -3.78 -8.92
C TRP A 148 -6.38 -4.53 -8.97
N PHE A 149 -6.73 -5.10 -10.12
CA PHE A 149 -7.91 -5.97 -10.28
C PHE A 149 -7.56 -7.44 -10.06
N ILE A 150 -6.38 -7.88 -10.52
CA ILE A 150 -5.94 -9.27 -10.42
C ILE A 150 -5.67 -9.65 -8.95
N SER A 151 -5.00 -8.77 -8.18
CA SER A 151 -4.57 -9.10 -6.81
C SER A 151 -5.74 -9.38 -5.84
N PRO A 152 -6.85 -8.62 -5.81
CA PRO A 152 -8.00 -8.95 -4.97
C PRO A 152 -8.70 -10.25 -5.37
N ILE A 153 -8.77 -10.54 -6.67
CA ILE A 153 -9.37 -11.78 -7.19
C ILE A 153 -8.52 -12.98 -6.76
N LEU A 154 -7.20 -12.91 -6.93
CA LEU A 154 -6.29 -13.96 -6.44
C LEU A 154 -6.35 -14.09 -4.92
N GLY A 155 -6.44 -12.97 -4.20
CA GLY A 155 -6.63 -12.94 -2.75
C GLY A 155 -7.91 -13.66 -2.33
N ALA A 156 -9.02 -13.42 -3.03
CA ALA A 156 -10.31 -14.07 -2.79
C ALA A 156 -10.26 -15.58 -3.06
N ILE A 157 -9.70 -15.98 -4.21
CA ILE A 157 -9.58 -17.40 -4.59
C ILE A 157 -8.70 -18.14 -3.59
N LEU A 158 -7.51 -17.62 -3.28
CA LEU A 158 -6.61 -18.27 -2.33
C LEU A 158 -7.22 -18.34 -0.94
N ALA A 159 -7.85 -17.27 -0.46
CA ALA A 159 -8.48 -17.29 0.86
C ALA A 159 -9.68 -18.24 0.94
N TYR A 160 -10.48 -18.33 -0.14
CA TYR A 160 -11.56 -19.31 -0.26
C TYR A 160 -11.02 -20.75 -0.16
N LEU A 161 -9.94 -21.05 -0.88
CA LEU A 161 -9.31 -22.38 -0.88
C LEU A 161 -8.68 -22.70 0.48
N THR A 162 -7.91 -21.77 1.06
CA THR A 162 -7.29 -21.94 2.38
C THR A 162 -8.34 -22.15 3.45
N PHE A 163 -9.40 -21.33 3.49
CA PHE A 163 -10.45 -21.50 4.48
C PHE A 163 -11.25 -22.78 4.26
N SER A 164 -11.56 -23.15 3.01
CA SER A 164 -12.24 -24.41 2.70
C SER A 164 -11.45 -25.62 3.17
N LEU A 165 -10.12 -25.59 3.03
CA LEU A 165 -9.22 -26.62 3.54
C LEU A 165 -9.21 -26.65 5.07
N VAL A 166 -9.05 -25.49 5.72
CA VAL A 166 -9.11 -25.37 7.20
C VAL A 166 -10.43 -25.89 7.73
N ARG A 167 -11.55 -25.54 7.08
CA ARG A 167 -12.89 -25.99 7.44
C ARG A 167 -13.02 -27.50 7.35
N SER A 168 -12.55 -28.11 6.25
CA SER A 168 -12.64 -29.56 6.04
C SER A 168 -11.75 -30.36 7.00
N LEU A 169 -10.52 -29.88 7.26
CA LEU A 169 -9.54 -30.60 8.06
C LEU A 169 -9.72 -30.41 9.57
N PHE A 170 -10.11 -29.21 10.01
CA PHE A 170 -10.15 -28.85 11.43
C PHE A 170 -11.58 -28.61 11.92
N LEU A 171 -12.37 -27.75 11.27
CA LEU A 171 -13.67 -27.33 11.80
C LEU A 171 -14.74 -28.42 11.73
N HIS A 172 -14.91 -29.09 10.59
CA HIS A 172 -15.90 -30.17 10.43
C HIS A 172 -15.57 -31.42 11.26
N ARG A 173 -14.30 -31.58 11.66
CA ARG A 173 -13.82 -32.71 12.47
C ARG A 173 -13.67 -32.35 13.95
N ALA A 174 -13.96 -31.10 14.33
CA ALA A 174 -13.76 -30.63 15.69
C ALA A 174 -14.83 -31.19 16.62
N ALA A 175 -14.38 -31.84 17.71
CA ALA A 175 -15.26 -32.11 18.85
C ALA A 175 -15.56 -30.82 19.65
N ASP A 176 -14.63 -29.87 19.64
CA ASP A 176 -14.71 -28.58 20.35
C ASP A 176 -14.22 -27.45 19.42
N LEU A 177 -15.16 -26.69 18.85
CA LEU A 177 -14.89 -25.58 17.95
C LEU A 177 -14.12 -24.42 18.64
N PRO A 178 -14.52 -23.95 19.84
CA PRO A 178 -13.74 -22.96 20.61
C PRO A 178 -12.27 -23.35 20.80
N LEU A 179 -11.97 -24.62 21.08
CA LEU A 179 -10.58 -25.08 21.23
C LEU A 179 -9.79 -24.98 19.93
N VAL A 180 -10.41 -25.29 18.79
CA VAL A 180 -9.76 -25.14 17.47
C VAL A 180 -9.47 -23.67 17.18
N GLU A 181 -10.45 -22.78 17.37
CA GLU A 181 -10.28 -21.34 17.16
C GLU A 181 -9.16 -20.78 18.07
N LYS A 182 -9.10 -21.22 19.34
CA LYS A 182 -8.01 -20.85 20.26
C LYS A 182 -6.62 -21.27 19.75
N LYS A 183 -6.49 -22.44 19.12
CA LYS A 183 -5.22 -22.87 18.50
C LYS A 183 -4.87 -22.01 17.28
N PHE A 184 -5.87 -21.61 16.51
CA PHE A 184 -5.67 -20.75 15.34
C PHE A 184 -5.27 -19.32 15.71
N ILE A 185 -5.50 -18.83 16.93
CA ILE A 185 -4.93 -17.57 17.42
C ILE A 185 -3.40 -17.58 17.26
N SER A 186 -2.72 -18.64 17.71
CA SER A 186 -1.26 -18.75 17.59
C SER A 186 -0.79 -18.77 16.14
N LEU A 187 -1.52 -19.45 15.26
CA LEU A 187 -1.22 -19.45 13.81
C LEU A 187 -1.48 -18.07 13.19
N GLN A 188 -2.50 -17.36 13.67
CA GLN A 188 -2.81 -16.02 13.21
C GLN A 188 -1.71 -15.01 13.60
N VAL A 189 -1.01 -15.21 14.73
CA VAL A 189 0.18 -14.42 15.04
C VAL A 189 1.26 -14.61 13.97
N VAL A 190 1.48 -15.84 13.51
CA VAL A 190 2.46 -16.12 12.44
C VAL A 190 2.04 -15.45 11.13
N THR A 191 0.75 -15.51 10.76
CA THR A 191 0.26 -14.82 9.55
C THR A 191 0.26 -13.30 9.69
N ALA A 192 0.12 -12.77 10.91
CA ALA A 192 0.26 -11.34 11.18
C ALA A 192 1.70 -10.87 10.94
N CYS A 193 2.71 -11.64 11.36
CA CYS A 193 4.11 -11.37 11.00
C CYS A 193 4.31 -11.46 9.48
N TYR A 194 3.70 -12.46 8.83
CA TYR A 194 3.83 -12.68 7.39
C TYR A 194 3.24 -11.53 6.56
N ILE A 195 2.02 -11.07 6.90
CA ILE A 195 1.38 -9.96 6.20
C ILE A 195 2.09 -8.63 6.49
N ALA A 196 2.59 -8.39 7.70
CA ALA A 196 3.39 -7.20 7.99
C ALA A 196 4.67 -7.15 7.15
N PHE A 197 5.37 -8.28 7.01
CA PHE A 197 6.53 -8.40 6.12
C PHE A 197 6.16 -8.17 4.65
N ALA A 198 5.08 -8.82 4.19
CA ALA A 198 4.59 -8.67 2.82
C ALA A 198 4.23 -7.21 2.52
N HIS A 199 3.51 -6.54 3.43
CA HIS A 199 3.15 -5.13 3.34
C HIS A 199 4.38 -4.25 3.21
N GLY A 200 5.34 -4.36 4.14
CA GLY A 200 6.60 -3.60 4.07
C GLY A 200 7.34 -3.80 2.74
N SER A 201 7.32 -5.02 2.20
CA SER A 201 7.99 -5.34 0.93
C SER A 201 7.36 -4.70 -0.32
N ASN A 202 6.07 -4.39 -0.29
CA ASN A 202 5.38 -3.78 -1.44
C ASN A 202 5.25 -2.27 -1.24
N ASP A 203 4.77 -1.85 -0.08
CA ASP A 203 4.20 -0.53 0.11
C ASP A 203 5.26 0.53 0.45
N VAL A 204 6.45 0.13 0.92
CA VAL A 204 7.58 1.08 1.10
C VAL A 204 7.91 1.81 -0.20
N ALA A 205 7.72 1.13 -1.34
CA ALA A 205 7.95 1.67 -2.68
C ALA A 205 7.12 2.93 -2.96
N ASN A 206 5.94 3.05 -2.34
CA ASN A 206 5.03 4.16 -2.56
C ASN A 206 5.59 5.47 -1.98
N ALA A 207 6.40 5.41 -0.92
CA ALA A 207 7.12 6.57 -0.41
C ALA A 207 8.50 6.71 -1.07
N VAL A 208 9.26 5.61 -1.12
CA VAL A 208 10.68 5.66 -1.47
C VAL A 208 10.95 5.68 -2.97
N GLY A 209 10.01 5.26 -3.81
CA GLY A 209 10.15 5.25 -5.26
C GLY A 209 10.28 6.67 -5.83
N PRO A 210 9.27 7.54 -5.64
CA PRO A 210 9.34 8.93 -6.07
C PRO A 210 10.45 9.72 -5.37
N LEU A 211 10.72 9.43 -4.09
CA LEU A 211 11.84 10.01 -3.36
C LEU A 211 13.18 9.65 -4.04
N THR A 212 13.39 8.38 -4.38
CA THR A 212 14.61 7.93 -5.07
C THR A 212 14.72 8.57 -6.45
N ALA A 213 13.61 8.70 -7.19
CA ALA A 213 13.60 9.39 -8.47
C ALA A 213 14.07 10.84 -8.37
N GLY A 214 13.55 11.61 -7.40
CA GLY A 214 14.01 12.98 -7.19
C GLY A 214 15.46 13.07 -6.68
N LEU A 215 15.87 12.19 -5.77
CA LEU A 215 17.25 12.13 -5.27
C LEU A 215 18.26 11.75 -6.35
N LYS A 216 17.87 10.91 -7.33
CA LYS A 216 18.71 10.54 -8.47
C LYS A 216 19.07 11.77 -9.29
N VAL A 217 18.09 12.62 -9.58
CA VAL A 217 18.29 13.86 -10.33
C VAL A 217 19.16 14.87 -9.57
N LEU A 218 19.07 14.87 -8.23
CA LEU A 218 19.90 15.71 -7.36
C LEU A 218 21.32 15.16 -7.14
N GLY A 219 21.68 14.03 -7.77
CA GLY A 219 23.00 13.40 -7.62
C GLY A 219 23.22 12.68 -6.28
N MET A 220 22.15 12.43 -5.51
CA MET A 220 22.20 11.78 -4.20
C MET A 220 21.81 10.30 -4.22
N ALA A 221 21.30 9.80 -5.35
CA ALA A 221 21.02 8.39 -5.58
C ALA A 221 21.58 7.96 -6.94
N GLY A 222 22.07 6.71 -7.01
CA GLY A 222 22.54 6.11 -8.26
C GLY A 222 21.40 5.44 -9.05
N ASN A 223 21.75 4.50 -9.91
CA ASN A 223 20.78 3.68 -10.65
C ASN A 223 20.03 2.66 -9.77
N GLU A 224 20.57 2.38 -8.58
CA GLU A 224 19.96 1.50 -7.59
C GLU A 224 19.40 2.32 -6.42
N VAL A 225 18.29 1.85 -5.86
CA VAL A 225 17.68 2.40 -4.65
C VAL A 225 18.67 2.29 -3.49
N PRO A 226 19.10 3.41 -2.88
CA PRO A 226 20.00 3.36 -1.75
C PRO A 226 19.31 2.75 -0.52
N ILE A 227 20.03 1.90 0.22
CA ILE A 227 19.46 1.20 1.39
C ILE A 227 18.96 2.16 2.47
N TRP A 228 19.61 3.32 2.65
CA TRP A 228 19.20 4.32 3.63
C TRP A 228 17.81 4.89 3.34
N VAL A 229 17.41 4.97 2.05
CA VAL A 229 16.07 5.42 1.66
C VAL A 229 15.02 4.38 2.07
N LEU A 230 15.32 3.09 1.90
CA LEU A 230 14.45 2.00 2.35
C LEU A 230 14.34 1.95 3.88
N ILE A 231 15.45 2.17 4.60
CA ILE A 231 15.46 2.27 6.07
C ILE A 231 14.58 3.45 6.52
N LEU A 232 14.71 4.61 5.86
CA LEU A 232 13.90 5.78 6.14
C LEU A 232 12.40 5.52 5.91
N GLY A 233 12.06 4.86 4.80
CA GLY A 233 10.70 4.44 4.50
C GLY A 233 10.15 3.47 5.56
N GLY A 234 10.90 2.44 5.92
CA GLY A 234 10.53 1.47 6.95
C GLY A 234 10.31 2.11 8.32
N ILE A 235 11.20 3.01 8.76
CA ILE A 235 11.04 3.75 10.02
C ILE A 235 9.79 4.62 9.97
N GLY A 236 9.57 5.35 8.87
CA GLY A 236 8.39 6.19 8.69
C GLY A 236 7.09 5.40 8.84
N MET A 237 7.00 4.25 8.18
CA MET A 237 5.83 3.35 8.25
C MET A 237 5.58 2.86 9.68
N VAL A 238 6.61 2.39 10.37
CA VAL A 238 6.48 1.92 11.76
C VAL A 238 6.01 3.04 12.70
N VAL A 239 6.57 4.25 12.56
CA VAL A 239 6.15 5.42 13.35
C VAL A 239 4.70 5.81 13.02
N GLY A 240 4.32 5.75 11.75
CA GLY A 240 2.95 5.95 11.27
C GLY A 240 1.93 5.07 11.96
N LEU A 241 2.18 3.75 11.92
CA LEU A 241 1.32 2.79 12.61
C LEU A 241 1.26 3.08 14.11
N ALA A 242 2.42 3.28 14.75
CA ALA A 242 2.49 3.47 16.20
C ALA A 242 1.76 4.72 16.69
N THR A 243 1.70 5.77 15.87
CA THR A 243 1.16 7.09 16.27
C THR A 243 -0.26 7.33 15.82
N TRP A 244 -0.72 6.80 14.68
CA TRP A 244 -2.07 7.04 14.16
C TRP A 244 -2.79 5.78 13.64
N GLY A 245 -2.09 4.65 13.49
CA GLY A 245 -2.68 3.42 12.98
C GLY A 245 -3.89 2.91 13.76
N TYR A 246 -3.95 3.16 15.07
CA TYR A 246 -5.05 2.71 15.93
C TYR A 246 -6.42 3.23 15.50
N LYS A 247 -6.53 4.36 14.79
CA LYS A 247 -7.82 4.91 14.35
C LYS A 247 -8.43 4.12 13.18
N VAL A 248 -7.61 3.44 12.38
CA VAL A 248 -8.07 2.75 11.17
C VAL A 248 -8.15 1.22 11.37
N ILE A 249 -7.35 0.65 12.28
CA ILE A 249 -7.30 -0.81 12.57
C ILE A 249 -8.69 -1.44 12.76
N GLU A 250 -9.64 -0.73 13.36
CA GLU A 250 -10.98 -1.28 13.68
C GLU A 250 -11.98 -1.28 12.50
N THR A 251 -11.60 -0.76 11.31
CA THR A 251 -12.59 -0.44 10.27
C THR A 251 -12.80 -1.46 9.15
N ILE A 252 -11.82 -2.26 8.75
CA ILE A 252 -11.94 -3.13 7.55
C ILE A 252 -12.53 -4.51 7.84
N GLY A 253 -12.08 -5.15 8.91
CA GLY A 253 -12.27 -6.60 9.07
C GLY A 253 -13.69 -7.01 9.47
N SER A 254 -14.19 -6.44 10.55
CA SER A 254 -15.48 -6.80 11.16
C SER A 254 -16.70 -6.28 10.40
N LYS A 255 -16.51 -5.32 9.48
CA LYS A 255 -17.61 -4.69 8.73
C LYS A 255 -17.98 -5.44 7.45
N ILE A 256 -17.13 -6.36 6.97
CA ILE A 256 -17.35 -7.10 5.71
C ILE A 256 -17.93 -8.49 5.98
N THR A 257 -17.37 -9.21 6.96
CA THR A 257 -17.80 -10.56 7.36
C THR A 257 -17.43 -10.84 8.81
N GLU A 258 -18.04 -11.86 9.42
CA GLU A 258 -17.67 -12.31 10.76
C GLU A 258 -16.23 -12.87 10.77
N LEU A 259 -15.39 -12.31 11.63
CA LEU A 259 -13.98 -12.69 11.75
C LEU A 259 -13.75 -13.62 12.95
N THR A 260 -13.60 -14.91 12.67
CA THR A 260 -13.02 -15.88 13.62
C THR A 260 -11.51 -16.07 13.37
N PRO A 261 -10.71 -16.51 14.35
CA PRO A 261 -9.27 -16.74 14.16
C PRO A 261 -8.91 -17.59 12.93
N THR A 262 -9.65 -18.66 12.63
CA THR A 262 -9.46 -19.48 11.41
C THR A 262 -9.66 -18.70 10.11
N ARG A 263 -10.69 -17.84 10.07
CA ARG A 263 -11.00 -16.94 8.96
C ARG A 263 -9.92 -15.88 8.80
N GLY A 264 -9.54 -15.23 9.90
CA GLY A 264 -8.47 -14.23 9.93
C GLY A 264 -7.13 -14.79 9.47
N PHE A 265 -6.74 -15.98 9.94
CA PHE A 265 -5.56 -16.71 9.47
C PHE A 265 -5.60 -16.93 7.96
N SER A 266 -6.72 -17.43 7.43
CA SER A 266 -6.86 -17.74 5.99
C SER A 266 -6.80 -16.49 5.12
N ALA A 267 -7.45 -15.40 5.55
CA ALA A 267 -7.41 -14.13 4.85
C ALA A 267 -6.00 -13.52 4.84
N GLN A 268 -5.33 -13.47 5.99
CA GLN A 268 -3.97 -12.93 6.09
C GLN A 268 -2.94 -13.74 5.31
N PHE A 269 -3.01 -15.08 5.40
CA PHE A 269 -2.14 -15.97 4.65
C PHE A 269 -2.27 -15.74 3.14
N ALA A 270 -3.50 -15.71 2.63
CA ALA A 270 -3.76 -15.48 1.21
C ALA A 270 -3.28 -14.09 0.78
N THR A 271 -3.58 -13.05 1.55
CA THR A 271 -3.16 -11.68 1.25
C THR A 271 -1.65 -11.55 1.21
N ALA A 272 -0.96 -12.02 2.26
CA ALA A 272 0.50 -11.96 2.34
C ALA A 272 1.17 -12.72 1.19
N THR A 273 0.63 -13.89 0.81
CA THR A 273 1.12 -14.68 -0.32
C THR A 273 1.00 -13.90 -1.63
N VAL A 274 -0.18 -13.34 -1.93
CA VAL A 274 -0.40 -12.56 -3.15
C VAL A 274 0.50 -11.33 -3.19
N VAL A 275 0.62 -10.60 -2.08
CA VAL A 275 1.46 -9.40 -1.97
C VAL A 275 2.93 -9.73 -2.22
N LEU A 276 3.45 -10.81 -1.63
CA LEU A 276 4.84 -11.19 -1.85
C LEU A 276 5.13 -11.69 -3.26
N LEU A 277 4.20 -12.44 -3.88
CA LEU A 277 4.34 -12.87 -5.27
C LEU A 277 4.41 -11.66 -6.23
N HIS A 278 3.58 -10.65 -6.00
CA HIS A 278 3.63 -9.41 -6.80
C HIS A 278 4.87 -8.57 -6.49
N SER A 279 5.29 -8.50 -5.22
CA SER A 279 6.52 -7.82 -4.82
C SER A 279 7.75 -8.46 -5.46
N TYR A 280 7.79 -9.79 -5.52
CA TYR A 280 8.82 -10.53 -6.25
C TYR A 280 8.79 -10.23 -7.76
N SER A 281 7.58 -10.12 -8.32
CA SER A 281 7.34 -9.73 -9.71
C SER A 281 7.55 -8.23 -9.97
N SER A 282 7.98 -7.47 -8.96
CA SER A 282 8.21 -6.01 -9.02
C SER A 282 6.99 -5.19 -9.42
N LEU A 283 5.78 -5.69 -9.12
CA LEU A 283 4.52 -5.02 -9.40
C LEU A 283 3.97 -4.35 -8.13
N PRO A 284 3.75 -3.02 -8.14
CA PRO A 284 3.08 -2.34 -7.04
C PRO A 284 1.59 -2.68 -7.05
N ILE A 285 1.09 -3.23 -5.96
CA ILE A 285 -0.32 -3.58 -5.81
C ILE A 285 -0.94 -2.86 -4.62
N SER A 286 -2.25 -3.02 -4.43
CA SER A 286 -2.93 -2.55 -3.22
C SER A 286 -3.07 -3.70 -2.23
N THR A 287 -2.34 -3.62 -1.13
CA THR A 287 -2.46 -4.54 0.02
C THR A 287 -3.88 -4.49 0.61
N THR A 288 -4.44 -3.29 0.77
CA THR A 288 -5.83 -3.06 1.20
C THR A 288 -6.84 -3.79 0.31
N HIS A 289 -6.71 -3.69 -1.02
CA HIS A 289 -7.67 -4.35 -1.92
C HIS A 289 -7.50 -5.87 -1.90
N THR A 290 -6.26 -6.33 -1.83
CA THR A 290 -5.94 -7.76 -1.73
C THR A 290 -6.56 -8.36 -0.47
N LEU A 291 -6.45 -7.66 0.67
CA LEU A 291 -7.07 -8.06 1.92
C LEU A 291 -8.60 -8.08 1.82
N VAL A 292 -9.22 -7.03 1.29
CA VAL A 292 -10.68 -6.99 1.10
C VAL A 292 -11.12 -8.17 0.23
N GLY A 293 -10.41 -8.45 -0.87
CA GLY A 293 -10.65 -9.63 -1.70
C GLY A 293 -10.54 -10.94 -0.91
N SER A 294 -9.48 -11.11 -0.12
CA SER A 294 -9.30 -12.28 0.75
C SER A 294 -10.42 -12.42 1.79
N VAL A 295 -10.85 -11.34 2.43
CA VAL A 295 -11.96 -11.35 3.39
C VAL A 295 -13.28 -11.76 2.71
N ILE A 296 -13.56 -11.24 1.50
CA ILE A 296 -14.70 -11.68 0.69
C ILE A 296 -14.59 -13.17 0.36
N GLY A 297 -13.41 -13.65 -0.04
CA GLY A 297 -13.18 -15.06 -0.35
C GLY A 297 -13.47 -16.00 0.83
N VAL A 298 -13.03 -15.61 2.04
CA VAL A 298 -13.36 -16.35 3.26
C VAL A 298 -14.86 -16.29 3.58
N GLY A 299 -15.49 -15.12 3.44
CA GLY A 299 -16.93 -14.96 3.63
C GLY A 299 -17.74 -15.87 2.69
N LEU A 300 -17.40 -15.88 1.39
CA LEU A 300 -18.03 -16.75 0.39
C LEU A 300 -17.84 -18.23 0.71
N ALA A 301 -16.67 -18.64 1.21
CA ALA A 301 -16.44 -20.01 1.64
C ALA A 301 -17.31 -20.40 2.84
N GLY A 302 -17.61 -19.43 3.73
CA GLY A 302 -18.56 -19.57 4.84
C GLY A 302 -20.05 -19.50 4.46
N GLY A 303 -20.37 -18.99 3.26
CA GLY A 303 -21.72 -18.81 2.74
C GLY A 303 -22.01 -17.35 2.34
N ILE A 304 -22.71 -17.13 1.23
CA ILE A 304 -22.88 -15.79 0.62
C ILE A 304 -23.60 -14.77 1.53
N ALA A 305 -24.44 -15.25 2.45
CA ALA A 305 -25.14 -14.42 3.43
C ALA A 305 -24.20 -13.76 4.45
N ALA A 306 -22.95 -14.22 4.56
CA ALA A 306 -21.95 -13.68 5.47
C ALA A 306 -21.23 -12.44 4.92
N VAL A 307 -21.60 -11.93 3.73
CA VAL A 307 -20.90 -10.83 3.04
C VAL A 307 -21.83 -9.64 2.83
N ASP A 308 -21.45 -8.46 3.32
CA ASP A 308 -22.18 -7.21 3.09
C ASP A 308 -21.78 -6.55 1.75
N LEU A 309 -22.65 -6.69 0.74
CA LEU A 309 -22.45 -6.13 -0.60
C LEU A 309 -22.48 -4.59 -0.62
N GLY A 310 -23.20 -3.95 0.30
CA GLY A 310 -23.28 -2.49 0.38
C GLY A 310 -21.96 -1.89 0.87
N VAL A 311 -21.31 -2.54 1.83
CA VAL A 311 -19.96 -2.16 2.28
C VAL A 311 -18.93 -2.36 1.17
N ILE A 312 -18.99 -3.48 0.43
CA ILE A 312 -18.10 -3.73 -0.71
C ILE A 312 -18.19 -2.61 -1.75
N TRP A 313 -19.40 -2.21 -2.12
CA TRP A 313 -19.58 -1.15 -3.13
C TRP A 313 -19.04 0.22 -2.67
N LYS A 314 -19.21 0.56 -1.38
CA LYS A 314 -18.63 1.78 -0.79
C LYS A 314 -17.11 1.77 -0.81
N ILE A 315 -16.50 0.61 -0.61
CA ILE A 315 -15.05 0.44 -0.68
C ILE A 315 -14.57 0.57 -2.13
N ILE A 316 -15.21 -0.10 -3.09
CA ILE A 316 -14.83 -0.01 -4.51
C ILE A 316 -14.97 1.43 -5.03
N SER A 317 -16.02 2.15 -4.64
CA SER A 317 -16.22 3.53 -5.09
C SER A 317 -15.14 4.48 -4.55
N SER A 318 -14.66 4.28 -3.31
CA SER A 318 -13.56 5.08 -2.76
C SER A 318 -12.24 4.84 -3.50
N TRP A 319 -12.02 3.61 -3.99
CA TRP A 319 -10.83 3.26 -4.77
C TRP A 319 -10.82 3.95 -6.13
N ILE A 320 -11.95 3.96 -6.82
CA ILE A 320 -12.09 4.65 -8.11
C ILE A 320 -11.88 6.16 -7.94
N ALA A 321 -12.42 6.75 -6.86
CA ALA A 321 -12.27 8.17 -6.58
C ALA A 321 -10.83 8.58 -6.20
N THR A 322 -10.05 7.66 -5.61
CA THR A 322 -8.69 7.96 -5.11
C THR A 322 -7.75 8.40 -6.23
N VAL A 323 -7.74 7.72 -7.38
CA VAL A 323 -6.76 8.00 -8.45
C VAL A 323 -6.97 9.40 -9.06
N PRO A 324 -8.19 9.81 -9.48
CA PRO A 324 -8.42 11.16 -10.01
C PRO A 324 -8.15 12.27 -9.00
N ILE A 325 -8.56 12.07 -7.73
CA ILE A 325 -8.35 13.07 -6.68
C ILE A 325 -6.85 13.27 -6.43
N ALA A 326 -6.09 12.19 -6.34
CA ALA A 326 -4.65 12.25 -6.14
C ALA A 326 -3.92 12.88 -7.34
N ALA A 327 -4.32 12.52 -8.57
CA ALA A 327 -3.78 13.10 -9.79
C ALA A 327 -4.02 14.62 -9.87
N LEU A 328 -5.25 15.07 -9.62
CA LEU A 328 -5.61 16.48 -9.63
C LEU A 328 -4.86 17.26 -8.54
N THR A 329 -4.80 16.71 -7.33
CA THR A 329 -4.09 17.34 -6.20
C THR A 329 -2.60 17.48 -6.51
N SER A 330 -1.98 16.47 -7.12
CA SER A 330 -0.59 16.51 -7.55
C SER A 330 -0.34 17.58 -8.60
N ALA A 331 -1.20 17.68 -9.62
CA ALA A 331 -1.10 18.72 -10.64
C ALA A 331 -1.20 20.14 -10.03
N LEU A 332 -2.12 20.35 -9.08
CA LEU A 332 -2.27 21.64 -8.40
C LEU A 332 -1.06 21.99 -7.53
N ILE A 333 -0.54 21.03 -6.76
CA ILE A 333 0.67 21.24 -5.94
C ILE A 333 1.87 21.51 -6.84
N TYR A 334 2.01 20.79 -7.95
CA TYR A 334 3.10 20.99 -8.90
C TYR A 334 3.10 22.41 -9.48
N VAL A 335 1.96 22.89 -9.98
CA VAL A 335 1.84 24.26 -10.51
C VAL A 335 2.17 25.30 -9.44
N GLY A 336 1.71 25.08 -8.20
CA GLY A 336 2.06 25.97 -7.09
C GLY A 336 3.55 25.97 -6.77
N LEU A 337 4.21 24.82 -6.85
CA LEU A 337 5.64 24.68 -6.64
C LEU A 337 6.46 25.31 -7.78
N GLU A 338 6.02 25.18 -9.04
CA GLU A 338 6.67 25.86 -10.16
C GLU A 338 6.74 27.37 -9.92
N VAL A 339 5.65 28.02 -9.50
CA VAL A 339 5.62 29.47 -9.22
C VAL A 339 6.59 29.91 -8.11
N ILE A 340 6.87 29.03 -7.14
CA ILE A 340 7.75 29.34 -6.01
C ILE A 340 9.23 29.15 -6.37
N TRP A 341 9.53 28.18 -7.24
CA TRP A 341 10.89 27.67 -7.46
C TRP A 341 11.44 27.93 -8.87
N LEU A 342 10.61 28.35 -9.82
CA LEU A 342 10.96 28.75 -11.19
C LEU A 342 10.48 30.18 -11.46
#